data_AF-A0A9Q0NRY8-F1
#
_entry.id   AF-A0A9Q0NRY8-F1
#
_cell.length_a   1.000
_cell.length_b   1.000
_cell.length_c   1.000
_cell.angle_alpha   90.00
_cell.angle_beta   90.00
_cell.angle_gamma   90.00
#
_symmetry.space_group_name_H-M   'P 1'
#
loop_
_entity.id
_entity.type
_entity.pdbx_description
1 polymer ?
#
loop_
_entity_poly.entity_id
_entity_poly.type
_entity_poly.pdbx_seq_one_letter_code
_entity_poly.pdbx_strand_id
1 'polypeptide(L)'
;MERPLDDLVSFPAFFTYGLESTIKPRHKRVAKKGMKCSLSWLLNCSDEKFEQRMEYDTIDMEEMEMPSFDMNTLTEPRSDDSASGYDDSDDEHI
;
A
#
# COMPACT_ATOMS: atom_id res chain seq x y z
N MET A 1 19.91 10.67 16.78
CA MET A 1 18.44 10.77 16.91
C MET A 1 18.16 12.22 17.22
N GLU A 2 17.75 12.99 16.22
CA GLU A 2 17.46 14.43 16.37
C GLU A 2 15.94 14.62 16.38
N ARG A 3 15.28 13.98 17.35
CA ARG A 3 13.82 14.11 17.53
C ARG A 3 13.53 15.15 18.61
N PRO A 4 12.42 15.91 18.49
CA PRO A 4 12.02 16.86 19.50
C PRO A 4 11.69 16.15 20.82
N LEU A 5 11.96 16.83 21.95
CA LEU A 5 11.63 16.29 23.28
C LEU A 5 10.12 16.12 23.49
N ASP A 6 9.30 16.87 22.75
CA ASP A 6 7.83 16.77 22.78
C ASP A 6 7.33 15.37 22.38
N ASP A 7 8.08 14.64 21.54
CA ASP A 7 7.78 13.24 21.20
C ASP A 7 7.85 12.35 22.46
N LEU A 8 8.78 12.62 23.37
CA LEU A 8 8.93 11.85 24.62
C LEU A 8 7.81 12.15 25.61
N VAL A 9 7.33 13.40 25.64
CA VAL A 9 6.19 13.80 26.46
C VAL A 9 4.89 13.17 25.95
N SER A 10 4.71 13.15 24.62
CA SER A 10 3.53 12.53 23.99
C SER A 10 3.56 11.01 24.01
N PHE A 11 4.75 10.38 24.10
CA PHE A 11 4.90 8.94 24.20
C PHE A 11 5.85 8.51 25.35
N PRO A 12 5.40 8.59 26.61
CA PRO A 12 6.23 8.24 27.78
C PRO A 12 6.69 6.78 27.80
N ALA A 13 5.91 5.90 27.16
CA ALA A 13 6.26 4.49 27.00
C ALA A 13 7.57 4.28 26.22
N PHE A 14 8.14 5.30 25.58
CA PHE A 14 9.46 5.24 24.95
C PHE A 14 10.52 4.59 25.86
N PHE A 15 10.53 4.93 27.15
CA PHE A 15 11.51 4.45 28.11
C PHE A 15 11.36 2.98 28.48
N THR A 16 10.24 2.32 28.12
CA THR A 16 10.06 0.88 28.34
C THR A 16 10.69 0.03 27.25
N TYR A 17 11.09 0.64 26.12
CA TYR A 17 11.71 -0.08 25.00
C TYR A 17 13.24 -0.11 25.13
N GLY A 18 13.84 -1.19 24.65
CA GLY A 18 15.29 -1.32 24.62
C GLY A 18 15.93 -0.41 23.57
N LEU A 19 16.90 0.39 23.99
CA LEU A 19 17.59 1.35 23.13
C LEU A 19 18.36 0.66 21.99
N GLU A 20 19.20 -0.31 22.35
CA GLU A 20 20.02 -1.08 21.39
C GLU A 20 19.19 -2.11 20.62
N SER A 21 18.25 -2.78 21.30
CA SER A 21 17.49 -3.89 20.72
C SER A 21 16.41 -3.42 19.75
N THR A 22 15.77 -2.28 20.01
CA THR A 22 14.52 -1.91 19.33
C THR A 22 14.58 -0.49 18.77
N ILE A 23 14.94 0.49 19.58
CA ILE A 23 14.86 1.91 19.16
C ILE A 23 15.88 2.23 18.07
N LYS A 24 17.17 1.90 18.27
CA LYS A 24 18.23 2.15 17.28
C LYS A 24 18.01 1.46 15.94
N PRO A 25 17.74 0.13 15.86
CA PRO A 25 17.58 -0.53 14.56
C PRO A 25 16.40 0.03 13.78
N ARG A 26 15.26 0.26 14.45
CA ARG A 26 14.06 0.82 13.81
C ARG A 26 14.28 2.26 13.34
N HIS A 27 14.90 3.11 14.17
CA HIS A 27 15.25 4.48 13.77
C HIS A 27 16.19 4.51 12.57
N LYS A 28 17.20 3.63 12.51
CA LYS A 28 18.13 3.57 11.36
C LYS A 28 17.40 3.20 10.08
N ARG A 29 16.44 2.28 10.14
CA ARG A 29 15.65 1.85 8.97
C ARG A 29 14.74 2.97 8.46
N VAL A 30 14.04 3.66 9.37
CA VAL A 30 13.21 4.84 9.08
C VAL A 30 14.04 5.97 8.47
N ALA A 31 15.20 6.29 9.06
CA ALA A 31 16.09 7.31 8.54
C ALA A 31 16.65 6.96 7.15
N LYS A 32 16.95 5.68 6.88
CA LYS A 32 17.41 5.23 5.55
C LYS A 32 16.32 5.41 4.48
N LYS A 33 15.05 5.25 4.84
CA LYS A 33 13.91 5.48 3.93
C LYS A 33 13.55 6.96 3.79
N GLY A 34 14.12 7.84 4.61
CA GLY A 34 13.85 9.28 4.58
C GLY A 34 12.47 9.68 5.13
N MET A 35 11.77 8.76 5.79
CA MET A 35 10.41 8.99 6.28
C MET A 35 10.42 9.58 7.70
N LYS A 36 9.42 10.41 8.01
CA LYS A 36 9.16 10.92 9.37
C LYS A 36 7.90 10.26 9.92
N CYS A 37 8.01 9.69 11.11
CA CYS A 37 6.90 8.99 11.79
C CYS A 37 6.93 9.30 13.29
N SER A 38 5.79 9.18 13.98
CA SER A 38 5.72 9.33 15.45
C SER A 38 6.36 8.15 16.18
N LEU A 39 6.72 8.33 17.46
CA LEU A 39 7.26 7.25 18.30
C LEU A 39 6.27 6.10 18.48
N SER A 40 4.97 6.42 18.61
CA SER A 40 3.92 5.40 18.73
C SER A 40 3.81 4.57 17.45
N TRP A 41 3.89 5.18 16.27
CA TRP A 41 3.87 4.42 15.01
C TRP A 41 5.09 3.49 14.89
N LEU A 42 6.24 3.96 15.36
CA LEU A 42 7.52 3.26 15.29
C LEU A 42 7.64 2.11 16.29
N LEU A 43 7.15 2.29 17.52
CA LEU A 43 7.42 1.40 18.66
C LEU A 43 6.19 0.59 19.10
N ASN A 44 4.96 1.05 18.81
CA ASN A 44 3.73 0.36 19.20
C ASN A 44 3.34 -0.76 18.21
N CYS A 45 4.31 -1.56 17.78
CA CYS A 45 4.11 -2.73 16.94
C CYS A 45 5.22 -3.77 17.13
N SER A 46 4.92 -5.04 16.84
CA SER A 46 5.92 -6.12 16.79
C SER A 46 6.94 -5.89 15.68
N ASP A 47 8.10 -6.55 15.78
CA ASP A 47 9.15 -6.45 14.76
C ASP A 47 8.66 -6.91 13.39
N GLU A 48 7.85 -7.96 13.33
CA GLU A 48 7.24 -8.46 12.09
C GLU A 48 6.34 -7.41 11.44
N LYS A 49 5.44 -6.77 12.21
CA LYS A 49 4.56 -5.71 11.69
C LYS A 49 5.34 -4.46 11.30
N PHE A 50 6.43 -4.16 12.00
CA PHE A 50 7.32 -3.08 11.61
C PHE A 50 7.97 -3.39 10.26
N GLU A 51 8.51 -4.59 10.07
CA GLU A 51 9.17 -4.95 8.81
C GLU A 51 8.19 -4.94 7.64
N GLN A 52 6.99 -5.51 7.81
CA GLN A 52 5.92 -5.43 6.80
C GLN A 52 5.61 -3.97 6.44
N ARG A 53 5.45 -3.09 7.42
CA ARG A 53 5.23 -1.65 7.14
C ARG A 53 6.38 -1.05 6.36
N MET A 54 7.63 -1.36 6.71
CA MET A 54 8.80 -0.84 6.01
C MET A 54 8.94 -1.38 4.57
N GLU A 55 8.40 -2.57 4.31
CA GLU A 55 8.34 -3.19 2.98
C GLU A 55 7.26 -2.55 2.10
N TYR A 56 6.06 -2.33 2.62
CA TYR A 56 4.91 -1.84 1.85
C TYR A 56 4.78 -0.31 1.70
N ASP A 57 5.58 0.50 2.39
CA ASP A 57 5.44 1.98 2.41
C ASP A 57 5.94 2.70 1.12
N THR A 58 5.70 2.09 -0.04
CA THR A 58 5.65 2.74 -1.35
C THR A 58 4.39 2.24 -2.06
N ILE A 59 3.22 2.62 -1.56
CA ILE A 59 2.14 2.89 -2.51
C ILE A 59 2.50 4.26 -3.04
N ASP A 60 3.15 4.28 -4.20
CA ASP A 60 3.33 5.52 -4.94
C ASP A 60 1.94 6.08 -5.20
N MET A 61 1.64 7.25 -4.63
CA MET A 61 0.35 7.89 -4.83
C MET A 61 0.17 8.29 -6.32
N GLU A 62 1.24 8.23 -7.13
CA GLU A 62 1.20 8.36 -8.58
C GLU A 62 0.61 7.13 -9.31
N GLU A 63 0.64 5.91 -8.75
CA GLU A 63 0.09 4.70 -9.41
C GLU A 63 -1.37 4.39 -9.05
N MET A 64 -2.02 5.24 -8.23
CA MET A 64 -3.48 5.21 -8.14
C MET A 64 -4.07 5.99 -9.32
N GLU A 65 -3.89 5.48 -10.54
CA GLU A 65 -4.85 5.74 -11.60
C GLU A 65 -6.18 5.15 -11.10
N MET A 66 -6.96 5.97 -10.39
CA MET A 66 -8.37 5.66 -10.19
C MET A 66 -8.92 5.42 -11.60
N PRO A 67 -9.39 4.21 -11.94
CA PRO A 67 -10.04 4.03 -13.23
C PRO A 67 -11.16 5.06 -13.27
N SER A 68 -11.08 6.00 -14.19
CA SER A 68 -12.12 7.00 -14.35
C SER A 68 -13.36 6.21 -14.73
N PHE A 69 -14.21 5.94 -13.74
CA PHE A 69 -15.47 5.27 -13.97
C PHE A 69 -16.29 6.24 -14.81
N ASP A 70 -16.26 6.04 -16.13
CA ASP A 70 -16.97 6.90 -17.06
C ASP A 70 -18.46 6.64 -16.90
N MET A 71 -19.12 7.51 -16.14
CA MET A 71 -20.57 7.46 -15.89
C MET A 71 -21.38 7.52 -17.18
N ASN A 72 -20.79 7.94 -18.31
CA ASN A 72 -21.48 7.92 -19.60
C ASN A 72 -21.75 6.50 -20.10
N THR A 73 -20.89 5.53 -19.76
CA THR A 73 -21.10 4.10 -20.10
C THR A 73 -22.32 3.48 -19.39
N LEU A 74 -22.79 4.07 -18.29
CA LEU A 74 -24.00 3.63 -17.59
C LEU A 74 -25.28 3.98 -18.37
N THR A 75 -25.23 5.03 -19.19
CA THR A 75 -26.40 5.57 -19.92
C THR A 75 -26.47 5.10 -21.38
N GLU A 76 -25.51 4.31 -21.85
CA GLU A 76 -25.52 3.83 -23.23
C GLU A 76 -26.67 2.81 -23.43
N PRO A 77 -27.55 3.03 -24.42
CA PRO A 77 -28.52 2.03 -24.82
C PRO A 77 -27.76 0.81 -25.34
N ARG A 78 -28.06 -0.37 -24.80
CA ARG A 78 -27.57 -1.64 -25.36
C ARG A 78 -28.14 -1.79 -26.76
N SER A 79 -27.32 -1.49 -27.76
CA SER A 79 -27.59 -1.83 -29.17
C SER A 79 -27.49 -3.35 -29.29
N ASP A 80 -28.63 -4.02 -29.13
CA ASP A 80 -28.80 -5.46 -29.35
C ASP A 80 -28.93 -5.75 -30.84
N ASP A 81 -27.83 -5.64 -31.59
CA ASP A 81 -27.81 -5.98 -33.01
C ASP A 81 -26.39 -6.37 -33.45
N SER A 82 -26.06 -7.66 -33.37
CA SER A 82 -25.18 -8.34 -34.35
C SER A 82 -25.30 -9.85 -34.20
N ALA A 83 -26.39 -10.39 -34.76
CA ALA A 83 -26.38 -11.74 -35.27
C ALA A 83 -25.48 -11.78 -36.52
N SER A 84 -24.38 -12.53 -36.47
CA SER A 84 -23.67 -12.95 -37.69
C SER A 84 -23.34 -14.43 -37.56
N GLY A 85 -24.05 -15.23 -38.36
CA GLY A 85 -23.92 -16.67 -38.41
C GLY A 85 -22.54 -17.11 -38.88
N TYR A 86 -22.04 -18.15 -38.21
CA TYR A 86 -20.93 -18.94 -38.72
C TYR A 86 -21.52 -20.08 -39.53
N ASP A 87 -21.29 -19.99 -40.83
CA ASP A 87 -21.61 -20.93 -41.89
C ASP A 87 -20.85 -22.24 -41.70
N ASP A 88 -21.52 -23.31 -42.13
CA ASP A 88 -21.15 -24.72 -42.06
C ASP A 88 -20.07 -25.04 -43.10
N SER A 89 -18.91 -25.54 -42.66
CA SER A 89 -18.02 -26.31 -43.52
C SER A 89 -17.05 -27.13 -42.66
N ASP A 90 -17.37 -28.40 -42.46
CA ASP A 90 -16.35 -29.42 -42.19
C ASP A 90 -16.66 -30.64 -43.08
N ASP A 91 -15.99 -30.62 -44.22
CA ASP A 91 -15.83 -31.69 -45.19
C ASP A 91 -14.73 -32.65 -44.67
N GLU A 92 -15.04 -33.94 -44.64
CA GLU A 92 -14.14 -35.11 -44.60
C GLU A 92 -13.40 -35.47 -43.29
N HIS A 93 -13.89 -36.51 -42.59
CA HIS A 93 -13.29 -37.86 -42.53
C HIS A 93 -13.76 -38.66 -41.30
N ILE A 94 -14.72 -39.59 -41.47
CA ILE A 94 -14.54 -41.05 -41.21
C ILE A 94 -15.71 -41.88 -41.76
#